data_AF-V4PKV8-F1
#
_entry.id   AF-V4PKV8-F1
#
_cell.length_a   1.000
_cell.length_b   1.000
_cell.length_c   1.000
_cell.angle_alpha   90.00
_cell.angle_beta   90.00
_cell.angle_gamma   90.00
#
_symmetry.space_group_name_H-M   'P 1'
#
loop_
_entity.id
_entity.type
_entity.pdbx_description
1 polymer ?
#
loop_
_entity_poly.entity_id
_entity_poly.type
_entity_poly.pdbx_seq_one_letter_code
_entity_poly.pdbx_strand_id
1 'polypeptide(L)'
;MTPATALLSSILAMGGLHFFMVVWLYVSRLTAMKKAGITYDNATWAAMRKLPNWALNPAANYNNLTEAPPLFYAVTLTIVLLGQADRLFVGLAWTYVLLRIAHSLWQALINIIAVRVVLFGASWLVLGVMIARSAWLLI
;
A
#
# COMPACT_ATOMS: atom_id res chain seq x y z
N MET A 1 -10.18 14.78 -17.68
CA MET A 1 -10.85 13.88 -16.71
C MET A 1 -11.64 14.70 -15.71
N THR A 2 -12.81 14.23 -15.31
CA THR A 2 -13.58 14.81 -14.19
C THR A 2 -12.88 14.50 -12.86
N PRO A 3 -13.13 15.27 -11.78
CA PRO A 3 -12.59 14.94 -10.47
C PRO A 3 -12.94 13.52 -10.00
N ALA A 4 -14.18 13.08 -10.25
CA ALA A 4 -14.63 11.72 -9.91
C ALA A 4 -13.83 10.65 -10.65
N THR A 5 -13.63 10.79 -11.97
CA THR A 5 -12.82 9.83 -12.73
C THR A 5 -11.36 9.83 -12.27
N ALA A 6 -10.80 10.98 -11.87
CA ALA A 6 -9.45 11.07 -11.32
C ALA A 6 -9.29 10.38 -9.96
N LEU A 7 -10.31 10.43 -9.10
CA LEU A 7 -10.37 9.66 -7.86
C LEU A 7 -10.43 8.16 -8.14
N LEU A 8 -11.30 7.72 -9.05
CA LEU A 8 -11.36 6.30 -9.44
C LEU A 8 -10.03 5.80 -10.04
N SER A 9 -9.33 6.63 -10.81
CA SER A 9 -7.98 6.29 -11.28
C SER A 9 -6.96 6.11 -10.15
N SER A 10 -7.07 6.87 -9.06
CA SER A 10 -6.20 6.69 -7.89
C SER A 10 -6.44 5.35 -7.18
N ILE A 11 -7.69 4.86 -7.16
CA ILE A 11 -8.03 3.51 -6.69
C ILE A 11 -7.34 2.46 -7.55
N LEU A 12 -7.43 2.58 -8.87
CA LEU A 12 -6.78 1.64 -9.79
C LEU A 12 -5.26 1.65 -9.63
N ALA A 13 -4.65 2.83 -9.44
CA ALA A 13 -3.22 2.95 -9.19
C ALA A 13 -2.80 2.25 -7.90
N MET A 14 -3.54 2.44 -6.80
CA MET A 14 -3.31 1.72 -5.55
C MET A 14 -3.52 0.21 -5.68
N GLY A 15 -4.53 -0.22 -6.43
CA GLY A 15 -4.77 -1.63 -6.75
C GLY A 15 -3.61 -2.24 -7.53
N GLY A 16 -3.09 -1.50 -8.51
CA GLY A 16 -1.89 -1.84 -9.25
C GLY A 16 -0.67 -2.00 -8.36
N LEU A 17 -0.47 -1.11 -7.38
CA LEU A 17 0.61 -1.24 -6.39
C LEU A 17 0.45 -2.52 -5.55
N HIS A 18 -0.77 -2.86 -5.10
CA HIS A 18 -1.00 -4.11 -4.36
C HIS A 18 -0.65 -5.33 -5.20
N PHE A 19 -1.12 -5.35 -6.44
CA PHE A 19 -0.86 -6.45 -7.36
C PHE A 19 0.64 -6.59 -7.64
N PHE A 20 1.32 -5.48 -7.90
CA PHE A 20 2.76 -5.46 -8.09
C PHE A 20 3.51 -6.00 -6.86
N MET A 21 3.15 -5.56 -5.66
CA MET A 21 3.82 -6.00 -4.43
C MET A 21 3.56 -7.47 -4.11
N VAL A 22 2.37 -8.02 -4.41
CA VAL A 22 2.11 -9.46 -4.20
C VAL A 22 2.93 -10.31 -5.17
N VAL A 23 3.08 -9.87 -6.42
CA VAL A 23 3.94 -10.54 -7.39
C VAL A 23 5.40 -10.51 -6.93
N TRP A 24 5.91 -9.35 -6.51
CA TRP A 24 7.28 -9.23 -6.00
C TRP A 24 7.49 -10.11 -4.77
N LEU A 25 6.55 -10.12 -3.82
CA LEU A 25 6.53 -11.02 -2.67
C LEU A 25 6.72 -12.48 -3.10
N TYR A 26 5.88 -13.00 -3.99
CA TYR A 26 5.93 -14.41 -4.35
C TYR A 26 7.19 -14.76 -5.14
N VAL A 27 7.59 -13.94 -6.11
CA VAL A 27 8.82 -14.16 -6.88
C VAL A 27 10.03 -14.21 -5.97
N SER A 28 10.16 -13.24 -5.05
CA SER A 28 11.32 -13.15 -4.17
C SER A 28 11.35 -14.30 -3.16
N ARG A 29 10.20 -14.60 -2.53
CA ARG A 29 10.06 -15.68 -1.55
C ARG A 29 10.35 -17.05 -2.15
N LEU A 30 9.72 -17.39 -3.27
CA LEU A 30 9.89 -18.70 -3.90
C LEU A 30 11.33 -18.91 -4.37
N THR A 31 11.97 -17.84 -4.89
CA THR A 31 13.38 -17.88 -5.27
C THR A 31 14.28 -18.13 -4.05
N ALA A 32 14.00 -17.47 -2.93
CA ALA A 32 14.77 -17.64 -1.69
C ALA A 32 14.58 -19.04 -1.07
N MET A 33 13.34 -19.55 -1.05
CA MET A 33 13.03 -20.90 -0.60
C MET A 33 13.80 -21.94 -1.42
N LYS A 34 13.77 -21.83 -2.76
CA LYS A 34 14.51 -22.73 -3.65
C LYS A 34 16.01 -22.72 -3.35
N LYS A 35 16.61 -21.55 -3.15
CA LYS A 35 18.04 -21.41 -2.81
C LYS A 35 18.38 -22.01 -1.43
N ALA A 36 17.43 -22.00 -0.50
CA ALA A 36 17.60 -22.54 0.85
C ALA A 36 17.19 -24.02 0.98
N GLY A 37 16.77 -24.68 -0.10
CA GLY A 37 16.28 -26.08 -0.05
C GLY A 37 14.97 -26.25 0.72
N ILE A 38 14.19 -25.17 0.88
CA ILE A 38 12.90 -25.19 1.57
C ILE A 38 11.81 -25.58 0.57
N THR A 39 11.11 -26.67 0.84
CA THR A 39 9.94 -27.17 0.11
C THR A 39 8.66 -26.86 0.89
N TYR A 40 7.50 -27.08 0.28
CA TYR A 40 6.22 -26.91 0.99
C TYR A 40 6.08 -27.86 2.17
N ASP A 41 6.65 -29.07 2.10
CA ASP A 41 6.55 -30.09 3.14
C ASP A 41 7.40 -29.76 4.38
N ASN A 42 8.50 -29.03 4.21
CA ASN A 42 9.42 -28.68 5.29
C ASN A 42 9.39 -27.18 5.64
N ALA A 43 8.53 -26.39 4.99
CA ALA A 43 8.37 -24.97 5.24
C ALA A 43 7.72 -24.72 6.61
N THR A 44 8.55 -24.44 7.60
CA THR A 44 8.12 -23.98 8.92
C THR A 44 8.20 -22.46 9.03
N TRP A 45 7.42 -21.88 9.96
CA TRP A 45 7.49 -20.46 10.28
C TRP A 45 8.92 -20.00 10.65
N ALA A 46 9.67 -20.84 11.36
CA ALA A 46 11.04 -20.58 11.76
C ALA A 46 12.00 -20.62 10.56
N ALA A 47 11.85 -21.59 9.65
CA ALA A 47 12.64 -21.68 8.44
C ALA A 47 12.41 -20.45 7.53
N MET A 48 11.15 -20.04 7.36
CA MET A 48 10.79 -18.90 6.52
C MET A 48 11.34 -17.56 7.02
N ARG A 49 11.54 -17.40 8.34
CA ARG A 49 12.16 -16.19 8.91
C ARG A 49 13.67 -16.10 8.74
N LYS A 50 14.32 -17.21 8.37
CA LYS A 50 15.76 -17.23 8.07
C LYS A 50 16.06 -16.83 6.62
N LEU A 51 15.03 -16.60 5.80
CA LEU A 51 15.23 -16.12 4.43
C LEU A 51 15.92 -14.75 4.43
N PRO A 52 16.70 -14.44 3.38
CA PRO A 52 17.39 -13.16 3.29
C PRO A 52 16.42 -11.98 3.19
N ASN A 53 16.87 -10.81 3.63
CA ASN A 53 16.03 -9.60 3.71
C ASN A 53 15.36 -9.21 2.38
N TRP A 54 16.02 -9.42 1.23
CA TRP A 54 15.41 -9.12 -0.08
C TRP A 54 14.15 -9.95 -0.39
N ALA A 55 13.93 -11.07 0.31
CA ALA A 55 12.72 -11.88 0.22
C ALA A 55 11.73 -11.63 1.39
N LEU A 56 12.22 -11.20 2.55
CA LEU A 56 11.38 -10.86 3.71
C LEU A 56 10.74 -9.46 3.57
N ASN A 57 11.48 -8.50 3.01
CA ASN A 57 11.06 -7.11 2.95
C ASN A 57 9.80 -6.88 2.09
N PRO A 58 9.68 -7.44 0.86
CA PRO A 58 8.45 -7.31 0.08
C PRO A 58 7.24 -7.93 0.77
N ALA A 59 7.43 -9.03 1.52
CA ALA A 59 6.37 -9.65 2.32
C ALA A 59 5.85 -8.72 3.42
N ALA A 60 6.77 -8.13 4.18
CA ALA A 60 6.43 -7.20 5.24
C ALA A 60 5.73 -5.95 4.69
N ASN A 61 6.12 -5.48 3.50
CA ASN A 61 5.45 -4.38 2.84
C ASN A 61 4.03 -4.75 2.35
N TYR A 62 3.84 -5.94 1.79
CA TYR A 62 2.53 -6.41 1.37
C TYR A 62 1.55 -6.45 2.56
N ASN A 63 1.98 -6.93 3.73
CA ASN A 63 1.17 -6.88 4.96
C ASN A 63 0.79 -5.44 5.34
N ASN A 64 1.72 -4.48 5.25
CA ASN A 64 1.43 -3.06 5.49
C ASN A 64 0.43 -2.47 4.48
N LEU A 65 0.40 -2.99 3.24
CA LEU A 65 -0.60 -2.62 2.24
C LEU A 65 -1.96 -3.27 2.54
N THR A 66 -2.02 -4.44 3.16
CA THR A 66 -3.31 -5.05 3.52
C THR A 66 -3.94 -4.45 4.78
N GLU A 67 -3.16 -3.84 5.68
CA GLU A 67 -3.69 -3.26 6.92
C GLU A 67 -4.32 -1.87 6.74
N ALA A 68 -3.72 -0.99 5.92
CA ALA A 68 -4.11 0.42 5.82
C ALA A 68 -4.89 0.77 4.53
N PRO A 69 -4.40 0.44 3.32
CA PRO A 69 -5.07 0.75 2.06
C PRO A 69 -6.51 0.29 1.83
N PRO A 70 -7.05 -0.78 2.43
CA PRO A 70 -8.46 -1.09 2.28
C PRO A 70 -9.37 0.09 2.63
N LEU A 71 -8.98 0.87 3.65
CA LEU A 71 -9.70 2.07 4.05
C LEU A 71 -9.63 3.18 2.99
N PHE A 72 -8.50 3.35 2.32
CA PHE A 72 -8.38 4.34 1.23
C PHE A 72 -9.36 4.06 0.09
N TYR A 73 -9.52 2.79 -0.30
CA TYR A 73 -10.50 2.42 -1.33
C TYR A 73 -11.92 2.76 -0.91
N ALA A 74 -12.30 2.38 0.33
CA ALA A 74 -13.63 2.67 0.86
C ALA A 74 -13.91 4.17 0.88
N VAL A 75 -13.01 4.97 1.46
CA VAL A 75 -13.16 6.43 1.58
C VAL A 75 -13.24 7.09 0.20
N THR A 76 -12.39 6.69 -0.74
CA THR A 76 -12.39 7.29 -2.09
C THR A 76 -13.67 6.96 -2.85
N LEU A 77 -14.20 5.73 -2.73
CA LEU A 77 -15.50 5.36 -3.29
C LEU A 77 -16.63 6.14 -2.63
N THR A 78 -16.62 6.28 -1.31
CA THR A 78 -17.60 7.09 -0.57
C THR A 78 -17.63 8.54 -1.07
N ILE A 79 -16.48 9.19 -1.22
CA ILE A 79 -16.40 10.57 -1.73
C ILE A 79 -17.01 10.69 -3.13
N VAL A 80 -16.76 9.72 -4.01
CA VAL A 80 -17.33 9.71 -5.36
C VAL A 80 -18.84 9.50 -5.32
N LEU A 81 -19.33 8.55 -4.52
CA LEU A 81 -20.77 8.24 -4.39
C LEU A 81 -21.58 9.38 -3.77
N LEU A 82 -20.98 10.13 -2.84
CA LEU A 82 -21.59 11.32 -2.25
C LEU A 82 -21.60 12.54 -3.19
N GLY A 83 -21.02 12.43 -4.38
CA GLY A 83 -20.90 13.56 -5.32
C GLY A 83 -19.93 14.65 -4.84
N GLN A 84 -19.09 14.37 -3.84
CA GLN A 84 -18.17 15.33 -3.23
C GLN A 84 -16.85 15.49 -4.00
N ALA A 85 -16.68 14.79 -5.12
CA ALA A 85 -15.42 14.76 -5.85
C ALA A 85 -15.01 16.13 -6.39
N ASP A 86 -13.83 16.61 -5.98
CA ASP A 86 -13.27 17.89 -6.40
C ASP A 86 -11.73 17.84 -6.52
N ARG A 87 -11.13 18.98 -6.90
CA ARG A 87 -9.68 19.08 -7.13
C ARG A 87 -8.86 18.79 -5.87
N LEU A 88 -9.37 19.14 -4.69
CA LEU A 88 -8.64 18.93 -3.44
C LEU A 88 -8.62 17.45 -3.07
N PHE A 89 -9.76 16.75 -3.15
CA PHE A 89 -9.78 15.29 -2.93
C PHE A 89 -8.89 14.56 -3.93
N VAL A 90 -8.87 14.99 -5.19
CA VAL A 90 -7.97 14.41 -6.20
C VAL A 90 -6.51 14.60 -5.79
N GLY A 91 -6.11 15.81 -5.39
CA GLY A 91 -4.74 16.09 -4.92
C GLY A 91 -4.34 15.23 -3.72
N LEU A 92 -5.22 15.11 -2.72
CA LEU A 92 -4.99 14.28 -1.53
C LEU A 92 -4.88 12.80 -1.90
N ALA A 93 -5.78 12.28 -2.73
CA ALA A 93 -5.78 10.87 -3.12
C ALA A 93 -4.51 10.47 -3.86
N TRP A 94 -4.04 11.29 -4.81
CA TRP A 94 -2.80 11.04 -5.52
C TRP A 94 -1.56 11.23 -4.64
N THR A 95 -1.58 12.19 -3.71
CA THR A 95 -0.51 12.31 -2.70
C THR A 95 -0.41 11.04 -1.85
N TYR A 96 -1.56 10.50 -1.42
CA TYR A 96 -1.61 9.21 -0.73
C TYR A 96 -0.97 8.10 -1.58
N VAL A 97 -1.38 7.95 -2.85
CA VAL A 97 -0.83 6.92 -3.75
C VAL A 97 0.70 7.04 -3.88
N LEU A 98 1.21 8.24 -4.12
CA LEU A 98 2.65 8.48 -4.28
C LEU A 98 3.43 8.15 -3.00
N LEU A 99 2.91 8.53 -1.84
CA LEU A 99 3.51 8.17 -0.55
C LEU A 99 3.54 6.65 -0.34
N ARG A 100 2.49 5.93 -0.76
CA ARG A 100 2.45 4.46 -0.69
C ARG A 100 3.46 3.81 -1.63
N ILE A 101 3.61 4.32 -2.85
CA ILE A 101 4.64 3.85 -3.79
C ILE A 101 6.03 4.05 -3.19
N ALA A 102 6.33 5.26 -2.69
CA ALA A 102 7.61 5.58 -2.08
C ALA A 102 7.89 4.68 -0.85
N HIS A 103 6.89 4.51 0.03
CA HIS A 103 6.99 3.61 1.17
C HIS A 103 7.28 2.17 0.76
N SER A 104 6.58 1.66 -0.26
CA SER A 104 6.75 0.30 -0.77
C SER A 104 8.12 0.05 -1.36
N LEU A 105 8.61 0.97 -2.21
CA LEU A 105 9.96 0.87 -2.76
C LEU A 105 11.01 0.97 -1.65
N TRP A 106 10.86 1.92 -0.73
CA TRP A 106 11.80 2.10 0.37
C TRP A 106 11.86 0.86 1.27
N GLN A 107 10.71 0.32 1.69
CA GLN A 107 10.65 -0.86 2.54
C GLN A 107 11.17 -2.11 1.84
N ALA A 108 10.84 -2.31 0.55
CA ALA A 108 11.27 -3.47 -0.20
C ALA A 108 12.78 -3.48 -0.47
N LEU A 109 13.38 -2.31 -0.78
CA LEU A 109 14.76 -2.19 -1.23
C LEU A 109 15.76 -1.86 -0.11
N ILE A 110 15.43 -0.89 0.75
CA ILE A 110 16.40 -0.27 1.68
C ILE A 110 16.05 -0.61 3.14
N ASN A 111 14.76 -0.52 3.48
CA ASN A 111 14.16 -0.90 4.75
C ASN A 111 14.69 -0.18 6.01
N ILE A 112 15.17 1.07 5.89
CA ILE A 112 15.47 1.90 7.06
C ILE A 112 14.16 2.29 7.76
N ILE A 113 14.05 1.92 9.04
CA ILE A 113 12.81 2.01 9.83
C ILE A 113 12.31 3.45 9.95
N ALA A 114 13.19 4.39 10.30
CA ALA A 114 12.79 5.79 10.52
C ALA A 114 12.08 6.39 9.29
N VAL A 115 12.65 6.19 8.10
CA VAL A 115 12.09 6.73 6.85
C VAL A 115 10.76 6.06 6.50
N ARG A 116 10.66 4.72 6.61
CA ARG A 116 9.40 4.04 6.29
C ARG A 116 8.27 4.43 7.27
N VAL A 117 8.60 4.64 8.54
CA VAL A 117 7.61 5.11 9.54
C VAL A 117 7.09 6.50 9.17
N VAL A 118 7.96 7.42 8.76
CA VAL A 118 7.54 8.76 8.32
C VAL A 118 6.66 8.68 7.06
N LEU A 119 7.06 7.90 6.05
CA LEU A 119 6.28 7.74 4.82
C LEU A 119 4.89 7.12 5.09
N PHE A 120 4.85 6.07 5.92
CA PHE A 120 3.60 5.41 6.30
C PHE A 120 2.70 6.34 7.11
N GLY A 121 3.25 7.04 8.10
CA GLY A 121 2.53 8.01 8.92
C GLY A 121 1.98 9.18 8.08
N ALA A 122 2.77 9.71 7.15
CA ALA A 122 2.33 10.75 6.23
C ALA A 122 1.15 10.28 5.36
N SER A 123 1.18 9.04 4.86
CA SER A 123 0.03 8.47 4.13
C SER A 123 -1.24 8.45 5.00
N TRP A 124 -1.12 8.03 6.27
CA TRP A 124 -2.25 8.02 7.20
C TRP A 124 -2.81 9.41 7.48
N LEU A 125 -1.96 10.43 7.62
CA LEU A 125 -2.39 11.80 7.80
C LEU A 125 -3.21 12.29 6.59
N VAL A 126 -2.73 12.03 5.37
CA VAL A 126 -3.47 12.39 4.14
C VAL A 126 -4.83 11.70 4.09
N LEU A 127 -4.89 10.40 4.40
CA LEU A 127 -6.15 9.67 4.46
C LEU A 127 -7.09 10.21 5.54
N GLY A 128 -6.56 10.57 6.72
CA GLY A 128 -7.31 11.19 7.79
C GLY A 128 -7.93 12.53 7.38
N VAL A 129 -7.18 13.35 6.63
CA VAL A 129 -7.71 14.61 6.06
C VAL A 129 -8.84 14.35 5.07
N MET A 130 -8.71 13.34 4.20
CA MET A 130 -9.79 12.96 3.28
C MET A 130 -11.06 12.55 4.03
N ILE A 131 -10.93 11.73 5.07
CA ILE A 131 -12.04 11.27 5.92
C ILE A 131 -12.70 12.47 6.61
N ALA A 132 -11.92 13.26 7.34
CA ALA A 132 -12.44 14.40 8.11
C ALA A 132 -13.15 15.41 7.22
N ARG A 133 -12.59 15.69 6.04
CA ARG A 133 -13.19 16.59 5.08
C ARG A 133 -14.49 16.05 4.49
N SER A 134 -14.53 14.78 4.09
CA SER A 134 -15.74 14.16 3.54
C SER A 134 -16.86 14.14 4.58
N ALA A 135 -16.53 13.82 5.84
CA ALA A 135 -17.46 13.88 6.95
C ALA A 135 -17.98 15.29 7.23
N TRP A 136 -17.12 16.32 7.17
CA TRP A 136 -17.53 17.72 7.32
C TRP A 136 -18.54 18.16 6.26
N LEU A 137 -18.38 17.71 5.01
CA LEU A 137 -19.28 18.04 3.90
C LEU A 137 -20.65 17.32 3.96
N LEU A 138 -20.88 16.45 4.96
CA LEU A 138 -22.18 15.80 5.18
C LEU A 138 -23.11 16.59 6.11
N ILE A 139 -22.58 17.59 6.81
CA ILE A 139 -23.32 18.45 7.75
C ILE A 139 -23.77 19.70 6.99
#